data_AF-A0A8D2EFD9-F1
#
_entry.id   AF-A0A8D2EFD9-F1
#
_cell.length_a   1.000
_cell.length_b   1.000
_cell.length_c   1.000
_cell.angle_alpha   90.00
_cell.angle_beta   90.00
_cell.angle_gamma   90.00
#
_symmetry.space_group_name_H-M   'P 1'
#
loop_
_entity.id
_entity.type
_entity.pdbx_description
1 polymer ?
#
loop_
_entity_poly.entity_id
_entity_poly.type
_entity_poly.pdbx_seq_one_letter_code
_entity_poly.pdbx_strand_id
1 'polypeptide(L)'
;MTKARLFRLWLVLGSAFMILLIIVYWDSAGAAHFYLHTSFSRPHAGPPLPTPGPDRDRELTADSDVDEFLDKFLGASVKQSDLPRKETEQPPAPGSMEESVRGYDWSPRDARRSPDQGRQQAERRSLLRGFCANSSLAFPTKERAFDDIPNSELSHLIVDDRHGAIYCYVPKVACTNWKRVMIVLSGSLLHRGVPYRDPLRIPREHVHNASAHLTFNKFWRRYGKLSRHLMKVKLKKYTKFLFVRDPFVRLISAFRSKFELENEEFYRKFAVPMLRLYANHTSLPASAREAFRAGLKVSFANFIQYLLDPHTEKLAPFNEHWRQVYRLCHPCQIDYDFVGKLETLDEDAAQLLQLLQVDRHLRFPPSYRNRTASSWEEDWFAKIPLAWRQQLYKLYEADFVLFGYPKPENLLRD
;
A
#
# COMPACT_ATOMS: atom_id res chain seq x y z
N MET A 1 -15.79 -36.71 -46.05
CA MET A 1 -15.25 -35.31 -45.99
C MET A 1 -15.65 -34.53 -44.73
N THR A 2 -16.70 -34.89 -44.00
CA THR A 2 -17.23 -34.15 -42.83
C THR A 2 -16.39 -34.26 -41.56
N LYS A 3 -15.80 -35.43 -41.27
CA LYS A 3 -14.95 -35.64 -40.06
C LYS A 3 -13.67 -34.80 -40.05
N ALA A 4 -13.03 -34.61 -41.22
CA ALA A 4 -11.82 -33.81 -41.35
C ALA A 4 -12.08 -32.31 -41.15
N ARG A 5 -13.27 -31.82 -41.52
CA ARG A 5 -13.67 -30.42 -41.30
C ARG A 5 -13.97 -30.15 -39.82
N LEU A 6 -14.59 -31.10 -39.12
CA LEU A 6 -14.83 -31.01 -37.68
C LEU A 6 -13.50 -30.95 -36.91
N PHE A 7 -12.54 -31.82 -37.24
CA PHE A 7 -11.23 -31.85 -36.57
C PHE A 7 -10.45 -30.53 -36.75
N ARG A 8 -10.49 -29.94 -37.95
CA ARG A 8 -9.87 -28.62 -38.20
C ARG A 8 -10.54 -27.50 -37.40
N LEU A 9 -11.87 -27.54 -37.26
CA LEU A 9 -12.61 -26.59 -36.43
C LEU A 9 -12.22 -26.66 -34.95
N TRP A 10 -12.07 -27.88 -34.41
CA TRP A 10 -11.65 -28.10 -33.03
C TRP A 10 -10.20 -27.65 -32.77
N LEU A 11 -9.30 -27.86 -33.74
CA LEU A 11 -7.92 -27.36 -33.67
C LEU A 11 -7.86 -25.82 -33.65
N VAL A 12 -8.66 -25.16 -34.50
CA VAL A 12 -8.72 -23.69 -34.56
C VAL A 12 -9.32 -23.13 -33.27
N LEU A 13 -10.40 -23.72 -32.76
CA LEU A 13 -11.02 -23.32 -31.49
C LEU A 13 -10.07 -23.54 -30.30
N GLY A 14 -9.37 -24.66 -30.26
CA GLY A 14 -8.36 -24.94 -29.22
C GLY A 14 -7.17 -23.97 -29.29
N SER A 15 -6.70 -23.64 -30.49
CA SER A 15 -5.61 -22.67 -30.67
C SER A 15 -6.05 -21.26 -30.27
N ALA A 16 -7.25 -20.82 -30.67
CA ALA A 16 -7.80 -19.53 -30.26
C ALA A 16 -7.98 -19.44 -28.74
N PHE A 17 -8.46 -20.51 -28.09
CA PHE A 17 -8.60 -20.58 -26.64
C PHE A 17 -7.23 -20.49 -25.93
N MET A 18 -6.21 -21.19 -26.43
CA MET A 18 -4.85 -21.12 -25.88
C MET A 18 -4.23 -19.73 -26.05
N ILE A 19 -4.43 -19.08 -27.20
CA ILE A 19 -3.98 -17.70 -27.42
C ILE A 19 -4.69 -16.75 -26.46
N LEU A 20 -5.98 -16.93 -26.22
CA LEU A 20 -6.76 -16.11 -25.30
C LEU A 20 -6.30 -16.31 -23.85
N LEU A 21 -5.95 -17.54 -23.44
CA LEU A 21 -5.32 -17.82 -22.15
C LEU A 21 -3.93 -17.18 -22.02
N ILE A 22 -3.12 -17.19 -23.08
CA ILE A 22 -1.82 -16.51 -23.11
C ILE A 22 -2.03 -15.00 -22.99
N ILE A 23 -2.97 -14.41 -23.72
CA ILE A 23 -3.26 -12.98 -23.63
C ILE A 23 -3.77 -12.63 -22.24
N VAL A 24 -4.70 -13.39 -21.64
CA VAL A 24 -5.17 -13.15 -20.26
C VAL A 24 -4.03 -13.31 -19.24
N TYR A 25 -3.15 -14.28 -19.42
CA TYR A 25 -1.97 -14.49 -18.58
C TYR A 25 -0.97 -13.33 -18.70
N TRP A 26 -0.75 -12.81 -19.90
CA TRP A 26 0.18 -11.71 -20.17
C TRP A 26 -0.40 -10.32 -19.89
N ASP A 27 -1.72 -10.14 -20.01
CA ASP A 27 -2.42 -8.92 -19.60
C ASP A 27 -2.49 -8.81 -18.07
N SER A 28 -2.57 -9.97 -17.38
CA SER A 28 -2.32 -10.08 -15.93
C SER A 28 -0.83 -9.90 -15.56
N ALA A 29 0.07 -9.98 -16.54
CA ALA A 29 1.50 -9.74 -16.43
C ALA A 29 1.90 -8.44 -17.15
N GLY A 30 1.25 -7.32 -16.78
CA GLY A 30 1.55 -5.99 -17.31
C GLY A 30 3.04 -5.72 -17.53
N ALA A 31 3.32 -5.14 -18.71
CA ALA A 31 4.60 -4.89 -19.34
C ALA A 31 5.72 -4.47 -18.36
N ALA A 32 6.75 -5.32 -18.26
CA ALA A 32 8.04 -4.95 -17.69
C ALA A 32 9.08 -5.12 -18.80
N HIS A 33 9.64 -3.99 -19.26
CA HIS A 33 10.87 -4.00 -20.05
C HIS A 33 11.97 -4.66 -19.22
N PHE A 34 12.49 -5.77 -19.72
CA PHE A 34 13.59 -6.51 -19.10
C PHE A 34 14.90 -5.75 -19.28
N TYR A 35 15.43 -5.18 -18.20
CA TYR A 35 16.86 -4.98 -18.05
C TYR A 35 17.40 -6.08 -17.14
N LEU A 36 18.02 -7.10 -17.74
CA LEU A 36 18.81 -8.11 -17.06
C LEU A 36 20.11 -7.46 -16.60
N HIS A 37 20.26 -7.20 -15.31
CA HIS A 37 21.57 -7.09 -14.69
C HIS A 37 21.83 -8.33 -13.85
N THR A 38 22.58 -9.25 -14.44
CA THR A 38 23.26 -10.34 -13.75
C THR A 38 24.49 -9.79 -13.06
N SER A 39 24.55 -9.88 -11.73
CA SER A 39 25.81 -9.84 -11.00
C SER A 39 25.71 -10.80 -9.82
N PHE A 40 25.99 -12.08 -10.10
CA PHE A 40 26.29 -13.08 -9.09
C PHE A 40 27.72 -12.82 -8.58
N SER A 41 27.85 -12.49 -7.30
CA SER A 41 29.15 -12.54 -6.62
C SER A 41 29.45 -14.00 -6.25
N ARG A 42 30.57 -14.51 -6.75
CA ARG A 42 31.11 -15.85 -6.52
C ARG A 42 31.76 -15.90 -5.12
N PRO A 43 31.45 -16.85 -4.23
CA PRO A 43 32.22 -17.00 -2.99
C PRO A 43 33.58 -17.64 -3.26
N HIS A 44 34.62 -17.08 -2.63
CA HIS A 44 35.98 -17.63 -2.61
C HIS A 44 36.02 -18.98 -1.88
N ALA A 45 36.83 -19.91 -2.42
CA ALA A 45 37.09 -21.22 -1.83
C ALA A 45 37.95 -21.11 -0.56
N GLY A 46 37.49 -21.72 0.54
CA GLY A 46 38.29 -21.98 1.75
C GLY A 46 38.94 -23.37 1.71
N PRO A 47 39.98 -23.62 2.54
CA PRO A 47 40.79 -24.84 2.51
C PRO A 47 40.06 -26.06 3.12
N PRO A 48 40.47 -27.30 2.80
CA PRO A 48 39.73 -28.51 3.19
C PRO A 48 40.04 -28.95 4.62
N LEU A 49 39.04 -29.53 5.29
CA LEU A 49 39.10 -30.18 6.61
C LEU A 49 38.32 -31.53 6.54
N PRO A 50 38.58 -32.48 7.45
CA PRO A 50 38.85 -33.88 7.11
C PRO A 50 37.61 -34.78 7.21
N THR A 51 37.69 -35.91 6.51
CA THR A 51 36.70 -37.01 6.49
C THR A 51 36.49 -37.67 7.85
N PRO A 52 35.23 -37.99 8.23
CA PRO A 52 34.91 -39.04 9.18
C PRO A 52 34.31 -40.28 8.50
N GLY A 53 34.66 -41.47 9.03
CA GLY A 53 34.17 -42.79 8.62
C GLY A 53 32.75 -43.13 9.11
N PRO A 54 32.29 -44.38 8.89
CA PRO A 54 30.87 -44.68 8.70
C PRO A 54 30.08 -45.08 9.97
N ASP A 55 28.75 -45.02 9.77
CA ASP A 55 27.63 -45.62 10.52
C ASP A 55 27.18 -45.05 11.87
N ARG A 56 25.97 -44.47 11.86
CA ARG A 56 24.78 -45.13 12.45
C ARG A 56 23.48 -44.40 12.13
N ASP A 57 22.48 -45.18 11.71
CA ASP A 57 21.08 -44.78 11.49
C ASP A 57 20.45 -44.07 12.68
N ARG A 58 19.77 -42.94 12.42
CA ARG A 58 18.66 -42.43 13.24
C ARG A 58 17.79 -41.46 12.43
N GLU A 59 16.49 -41.73 12.42
CA GLU A 59 15.40 -40.96 11.80
C GLU A 59 15.52 -39.44 11.96
N LEU A 60 15.52 -38.73 10.83
CA LEU A 60 15.47 -37.26 10.76
C LEU A 60 14.03 -36.75 10.86
N THR A 61 13.81 -35.82 11.78
CA THR A 61 12.66 -34.91 11.78
C THR A 61 13.02 -33.71 10.91
N ALA A 62 12.35 -33.55 9.76
CA ALA A 62 12.72 -32.60 8.70
C ALA A 62 12.32 -31.13 8.94
N ASP A 63 11.81 -30.77 10.12
CA ASP A 63 11.26 -29.44 10.41
C ASP A 63 12.26 -28.51 11.13
N SER A 64 13.26 -29.05 11.85
CA SER A 64 14.24 -28.23 12.59
C SER A 64 15.34 -27.63 11.69
N ASP A 65 15.76 -28.36 10.67
CA ASP A 65 16.91 -27.98 9.83
C ASP A 65 16.57 -26.82 8.87
N VAL A 66 15.29 -26.66 8.52
CA VAL A 66 14.80 -25.56 7.69
C VAL A 66 14.81 -24.25 8.47
N ASP A 67 14.40 -24.28 9.75
CA ASP A 67 14.40 -23.11 10.63
C ASP A 67 15.82 -22.64 10.96
N GLU A 68 16.77 -23.57 11.17
CA GLU A 68 18.19 -23.25 11.38
C GLU A 68 18.85 -22.69 10.11
N PHE A 69 18.55 -23.26 8.95
CA PHE A 69 19.02 -22.75 7.66
C PHE A 69 18.51 -21.33 7.37
N LEU A 70 17.25 -21.03 7.72
CA LEU A 70 16.65 -19.71 7.52
C LEU A 70 17.21 -18.66 8.48
N ASP A 71 17.48 -18.99 9.74
CA ASP A 71 18.11 -18.06 10.68
C ASP A 71 19.55 -17.71 10.25
N LYS A 72 20.28 -18.68 9.69
CA LYS A 72 21.62 -18.47 9.13
C LYS A 72 21.61 -17.61 7.86
N PHE A 73 20.55 -17.67 7.05
CA PHE A 73 20.41 -16.86 5.84
C PHE A 73 20.01 -15.40 6.13
N LEU A 74 19.31 -15.16 7.24
CA LEU A 74 18.82 -13.83 7.65
C LEU A 74 19.82 -13.02 8.50
N GLY A 75 20.84 -13.67 9.09
CA GLY A 75 21.75 -13.06 10.07
C GLY A 75 23.05 -12.40 9.56
N ALA A 76 23.31 -12.35 8.25
CA ALA A 76 24.62 -11.91 7.74
C ALA A 76 24.58 -10.63 6.89
N SER A 77 24.65 -9.45 7.52
CA SER A 77 25.29 -8.23 6.95
C SER A 77 25.25 -7.04 7.90
N VAL A 78 26.33 -6.80 8.64
CA VAL A 78 26.75 -5.44 9.05
C VAL A 78 28.28 -5.39 9.13
N LYS A 79 28.94 -4.76 8.16
CA LYS A 79 30.21 -4.05 8.36
C LYS A 79 30.19 -2.77 7.53
N GLN A 80 30.36 -1.65 8.24
CA GLN A 80 30.28 -0.28 7.75
C GLN A 80 31.70 0.27 7.58
N SER A 81 31.93 1.05 6.53
CA SER A 81 33.10 1.92 6.39
C SER A 81 32.65 3.31 5.94
N ASP A 82 32.98 4.31 6.77
CA ASP A 82 32.75 5.73 6.54
C ASP A 82 33.95 6.37 5.84
N LEU A 83 33.72 7.34 4.96
CA LEU A 83 34.59 8.50 4.68
C LEU A 83 33.76 9.58 3.94
N PRO A 84 33.93 10.89 4.25
CA PRO A 84 33.05 11.94 3.73
C PRO A 84 33.65 12.66 2.51
N ARG A 85 32.80 13.11 1.58
CA ARG A 85 33.18 14.14 0.60
C ARG A 85 32.05 15.15 0.40
N LYS A 86 32.45 16.42 0.41
CA LYS A 86 31.67 17.66 0.48
C LYS A 86 31.51 18.19 -0.94
N GLU A 87 30.29 18.38 -1.45
CA GLU A 87 30.03 19.14 -2.68
C GLU A 87 28.78 20.01 -2.54
N THR A 88 28.87 21.15 -3.23
CA THR A 88 28.18 22.43 -3.04
C THR A 88 26.88 22.49 -3.86
N GLU A 89 25.78 22.94 -3.27
CA GLU A 89 24.48 23.09 -3.94
C GLU A 89 24.31 24.50 -4.57
N GLN A 90 23.71 24.55 -5.76
CA GLN A 90 23.09 25.75 -6.35
C GLN A 90 21.58 25.50 -6.57
N PRO A 91 20.70 26.50 -6.40
CA PRO A 91 19.26 26.32 -6.32
C PRO A 91 18.56 26.41 -7.70
N PRO A 92 17.42 25.73 -7.91
CA PRO A 92 16.52 26.04 -9.02
C PRO A 92 15.47 27.10 -8.63
N ALA A 93 15.08 27.89 -9.63
CA ALA A 93 14.16 29.02 -9.59
C ALA A 93 12.65 28.63 -9.51
N PRO A 94 11.74 29.58 -9.22
CA PRO A 94 10.44 29.32 -8.59
C PRO A 94 9.27 29.15 -9.58
N GLY A 95 8.28 28.33 -9.21
CA GLY A 95 7.08 28.15 -10.02
C GLY A 95 5.96 27.34 -9.35
N SER A 96 5.35 27.89 -8.30
CA SER A 96 3.91 27.68 -7.97
C SER A 96 3.54 28.67 -6.89
N MET A 97 2.60 29.58 -7.18
CA MET A 97 2.07 30.54 -6.21
C MET A 97 1.44 29.78 -5.04
N GLU A 98 2.01 29.98 -3.86
CA GLU A 98 1.58 29.39 -2.59
C GLU A 98 0.87 30.47 -1.78
N GLU A 99 -0.39 30.21 -1.44
CA GLU A 99 -1.13 31.03 -0.49
C GLU A 99 -0.76 30.58 0.93
N SER A 100 -0.17 31.50 1.70
CA SER A 100 0.31 31.22 3.06
C SER A 100 -0.84 31.17 4.05
N VAL A 101 -1.00 30.07 4.77
CA VAL A 101 -1.71 30.09 6.06
C VAL A 101 -0.65 30.23 7.16
N ARG A 102 -0.65 31.40 7.80
CA ARG A 102 0.22 31.75 8.93
C ARG A 102 -0.10 30.89 10.15
N GLY A 103 0.94 30.60 10.96
CA GLY A 103 0.78 30.73 12.41
C GLY A 103 1.03 29.51 13.30
N TYR A 104 1.95 28.60 12.99
CA TYR A 104 2.49 27.71 14.03
C TYR A 104 4.02 27.62 13.97
N ASP A 105 4.65 28.03 15.07
CA ASP A 105 6.09 27.87 15.35
C ASP A 105 6.35 26.42 15.79
N TRP A 106 7.21 25.72 15.04
CA TRP A 106 7.55 24.31 15.27
C TRP A 106 9.06 24.09 15.34
N SER A 107 9.73 24.81 16.25
CA SER A 107 11.07 24.45 16.69
C SER A 107 11.12 22.96 17.10
N PRO A 108 12.15 22.19 16.69
CA PRO A 108 12.21 20.75 16.92
C PRO A 108 12.36 20.47 18.41
N ARG A 109 11.26 20.09 19.07
CA ARG A 109 11.33 19.53 20.41
C ARG A 109 11.83 18.11 20.28
N ASP A 110 12.97 17.82 20.90
CA ASP A 110 13.49 16.47 21.07
C ASP A 110 12.35 15.53 21.51
N ALA A 111 12.05 14.54 20.67
CA ALA A 111 11.07 13.50 20.95
C ALA A 111 11.60 12.57 22.05
N ARG A 112 11.61 13.06 23.29
CA ARG A 112 11.69 12.19 24.48
C ARG A 112 10.45 11.30 24.42
N ARG A 113 10.64 9.99 24.65
CA ARG A 113 9.53 9.04 24.82
C ARG A 113 8.57 9.59 25.87
N SER A 114 7.46 10.15 25.42
CA SER A 114 6.35 10.39 26.33
C SER A 114 5.79 9.01 26.68
N PRO A 115 5.63 8.65 27.97
CA PRO A 115 4.96 7.42 28.39
C PRO A 115 3.60 7.21 27.70
N ASP A 116 2.99 8.31 27.28
CA ASP A 116 1.71 8.38 26.58
C ASP A 116 1.73 7.70 25.19
N GLN A 117 2.83 7.79 24.43
CA GLN A 117 2.90 7.24 23.07
C GLN A 117 2.89 5.70 23.04
N GLY A 118 3.58 5.07 24.00
CA GLY A 118 3.58 3.60 24.13
C GLY A 118 2.20 3.07 24.52
N ARG A 119 1.53 3.78 25.44
CA ARG A 119 0.17 3.48 25.86
C ARG A 119 -0.82 3.62 24.71
N GLN A 120 -0.74 4.71 23.95
CA GLN A 120 -1.62 4.95 22.80
C GLN A 120 -1.52 3.83 21.75
N GLN A 121 -0.31 3.39 21.42
CA GLN A 121 -0.13 2.27 20.47
C GLN A 121 -0.65 0.94 21.05
N ALA A 122 -0.47 0.68 22.34
CA ALA A 122 -1.05 -0.49 23.00
C ALA A 122 -2.60 -0.48 22.95
N GLU A 123 -3.21 0.67 23.20
CA GLU A 123 -4.67 0.86 23.11
C GLU A 123 -5.18 0.63 21.68
N ARG A 124 -4.52 1.21 20.65
CA ARG A 124 -4.89 1.01 19.24
C ARG A 124 -4.83 -0.47 18.83
N ARG A 125 -3.78 -1.19 19.25
CA ARG A 125 -3.61 -2.62 18.96
C ARG A 125 -4.63 -3.48 19.69
N SER A 126 -4.88 -3.18 20.97
CA SER A 126 -5.88 -3.89 21.78
C SER A 126 -7.28 -3.72 21.19
N LEU A 127 -7.65 -2.51 20.79
CA LEU A 127 -8.92 -2.22 20.13
C LEU A 127 -9.07 -3.01 18.82
N LEU A 128 -8.04 -2.99 17.97
CA LEU A 128 -8.08 -3.70 16.69
C LEU A 128 -8.27 -5.21 16.89
N ARG A 129 -7.46 -5.82 17.78
CA ARG A 129 -7.58 -7.24 18.12
C ARG A 129 -8.95 -7.57 18.73
N GLY A 130 -9.45 -6.71 19.61
CA GLY A 130 -10.75 -6.87 20.26
C GLY A 130 -11.90 -6.92 19.24
N PHE A 131 -11.92 -6.00 18.27
CA PHE A 131 -12.95 -5.99 17.23
C PHE A 131 -12.80 -7.12 16.20
N CYS A 132 -11.57 -7.54 15.91
CA CYS A 132 -11.36 -8.73 15.08
C CYS A 132 -11.84 -10.02 15.77
N ALA A 133 -11.71 -10.13 17.10
CA ALA A 133 -12.23 -11.25 17.87
C ALA A 133 -13.75 -11.18 18.14
N ASN A 134 -14.36 -9.98 18.01
CA ASN A 134 -15.79 -9.78 18.29
C ASN A 134 -16.66 -10.38 17.18
N SER A 135 -17.40 -11.44 17.48
CA SER A 135 -18.31 -12.13 16.54
C SER A 135 -19.50 -11.27 16.10
N SER A 136 -19.91 -10.28 16.89
CA SER A 136 -21.01 -9.37 16.56
C SER A 136 -20.65 -8.35 15.48
N LEU A 137 -19.35 -8.06 15.28
CA LEU A 137 -18.90 -7.21 14.18
C LEU A 137 -18.79 -8.06 12.92
N ALA A 138 -19.70 -7.85 11.97
CA ALA A 138 -19.72 -8.54 10.69
C ALA A 138 -19.30 -7.60 9.56
N PHE A 139 -18.29 -8.00 8.80
CA PHE A 139 -17.94 -7.38 7.53
C PHE A 139 -17.34 -8.42 6.58
N PRO A 140 -17.39 -8.20 5.26
CA PRO A 140 -16.85 -9.14 4.28
C PRO A 140 -15.42 -9.57 4.60
N THR A 141 -15.10 -10.86 4.42
CA THR A 141 -13.75 -11.44 4.59
C THR A 141 -13.17 -11.45 6.01
N LYS A 142 -13.91 -11.02 7.05
CA LYS A 142 -13.42 -11.03 8.44
C LYS A 142 -12.91 -12.40 8.90
N GLU A 143 -13.71 -13.45 8.68
CA GLU A 143 -13.43 -14.82 9.15
C GLU A 143 -12.53 -15.63 8.18
N ARG A 144 -12.04 -15.00 7.12
CA ARG A 144 -11.19 -15.65 6.11
C ARG A 144 -9.81 -15.95 6.69
N ALA A 145 -9.22 -17.11 6.39
CA ALA A 145 -7.84 -17.41 6.77
C ALA A 145 -6.84 -16.66 5.86
N PHE A 146 -5.61 -16.44 6.33
CA PHE A 146 -4.57 -15.77 5.53
C PHE A 146 -4.26 -16.51 4.21
N ASP A 147 -4.31 -17.85 4.22
CA ASP A 147 -4.04 -18.67 3.03
C ASP A 147 -5.09 -18.48 1.93
N ASP A 148 -6.31 -18.12 2.30
CA ASP A 148 -7.43 -17.92 1.38
C ASP A 148 -7.42 -16.52 0.75
N ILE A 149 -6.53 -15.62 1.18
CA ILE A 149 -6.38 -14.29 0.59
C ILE A 149 -5.69 -14.42 -0.77
N PRO A 150 -6.31 -14.02 -1.90
CA PRO A 150 -5.67 -14.06 -3.21
C PRO A 150 -4.38 -13.24 -3.25
N ASN A 151 -3.36 -13.68 -4.00
CA ASN A 151 -2.08 -12.95 -4.13
C ASN A 151 -2.27 -11.49 -4.58
N SER A 152 -3.26 -11.23 -5.46
CA SER A 152 -3.59 -9.89 -5.94
C SER A 152 -4.01 -8.92 -4.82
N GLU A 153 -4.64 -9.44 -3.75
CA GLU A 153 -5.03 -8.69 -2.55
C GLU A 153 -3.89 -8.46 -1.56
N LEU A 154 -2.71 -9.07 -1.80
CA LEU A 154 -1.49 -8.90 -1.00
C LEU A 154 -0.52 -7.89 -1.63
N SER A 155 -0.99 -7.10 -2.60
CA SER A 155 -0.18 -6.08 -3.29
C SER A 155 0.14 -4.86 -2.42
N HIS A 156 -0.60 -4.66 -1.32
CA HIS A 156 -0.42 -3.55 -0.39
C HIS A 156 0.65 -3.79 0.68
N LEU A 157 1.12 -5.03 0.84
CA LEU A 157 2.11 -5.42 1.84
C LEU A 157 3.52 -5.32 1.26
N ILE A 158 4.18 -4.18 1.48
CA ILE A 158 5.57 -3.93 1.11
C ILE A 158 6.47 -4.55 2.17
N VAL A 159 7.48 -5.30 1.74
CA VAL A 159 8.39 -6.05 2.59
C VAL A 159 9.79 -5.46 2.49
N ASP A 160 10.38 -5.18 3.65
CA ASP A 160 11.80 -4.91 3.78
C ASP A 160 12.47 -6.00 4.63
N ASP A 161 13.26 -6.85 3.97
CA ASP A 161 13.95 -7.95 4.62
C ASP A 161 15.14 -7.47 5.47
N ARG A 162 15.71 -6.29 5.18
CA ARG A 162 16.90 -5.76 5.86
C ARG A 162 16.61 -5.34 7.30
N HIS A 163 15.48 -4.67 7.52
CA HIS A 163 15.07 -4.18 8.84
C HIS A 163 13.94 -5.04 9.44
N GLY A 164 13.54 -6.12 8.76
CA GLY A 164 12.45 -6.98 9.21
C GLY A 164 11.15 -6.22 9.36
N ALA A 165 10.73 -5.49 8.32
CA ALA A 165 9.54 -4.64 8.36
C ALA A 165 8.54 -5.00 7.24
N ILE A 166 7.25 -4.91 7.56
CA ILE A 166 6.15 -5.04 6.59
C ILE A 166 5.25 -3.81 6.71
N TYR A 167 5.19 -3.02 5.64
CA TYR A 167 4.31 -1.87 5.53
C TYR A 167 3.08 -2.22 4.72
N CYS A 168 1.88 -2.20 5.32
CA CYS A 168 0.66 -2.14 4.54
C CYS A 168 0.34 -0.70 4.13
N TYR A 169 0.53 -0.36 2.86
CA TYR A 169 0.25 0.99 2.41
C TYR A 169 -1.23 1.20 2.13
N VAL A 170 -1.77 2.28 2.69
CA VAL A 170 -3.15 2.72 2.48
C VAL A 170 -3.09 4.10 1.81
N PRO A 171 -3.71 4.33 0.65
CA PRO A 171 -3.64 5.65 0.04
C PRO A 171 -4.30 6.75 0.89
N LYS A 172 -3.84 8.00 0.71
CA LYS A 172 -4.34 9.23 1.36
C LYS A 172 -4.04 9.35 2.85
N VAL A 173 -3.07 8.57 3.33
CA VAL A 173 -2.56 8.59 4.72
C VAL A 173 -1.03 8.78 4.75
N ALA A 174 -0.54 9.74 3.96
CA ALA A 174 0.90 9.98 3.74
C ALA A 174 1.68 8.80 3.11
N CYS A 175 0.99 7.88 2.42
CA CYS A 175 1.60 6.69 1.81
C CYS A 175 2.74 6.98 0.83
N THR A 176 2.75 8.13 0.15
CA THR A 176 3.86 8.49 -0.75
C THR A 176 5.15 8.71 0.03
N ASN A 177 5.09 9.35 1.21
CA ASN A 177 6.27 9.52 2.06
C ASN A 177 6.69 8.21 2.71
N TRP A 178 5.75 7.37 3.17
CA TRP A 178 6.07 6.03 3.66
C TRP A 178 6.69 5.13 2.59
N LYS A 179 6.22 5.19 1.33
CA LYS A 179 6.85 4.46 0.23
C LYS A 179 8.28 4.97 -0.03
N ARG A 180 8.55 6.27 0.06
CA ARG A 180 9.93 6.80 -0.02
C ARG A 180 10.80 6.25 1.11
N VAL A 181 10.28 6.22 2.33
CA VAL A 181 10.94 5.58 3.49
C VAL A 181 11.26 4.11 3.20
N MET A 182 10.30 3.33 2.69
CA MET A 182 10.54 1.92 2.34
C MET A 182 11.59 1.74 1.24
N ILE A 183 11.69 2.66 0.26
CA ILE A 183 12.74 2.63 -0.76
C ILE A 183 14.12 2.87 -0.13
N VAL A 184 14.22 3.82 0.79
CA VAL A 184 15.48 4.10 1.51
C VAL A 184 15.88 2.90 2.38
N LEU A 185 14.95 2.30 3.12
CA LEU A 185 15.21 1.14 3.98
C LEU A 185 15.67 -0.08 3.18
N SER A 186 14.97 -0.41 2.11
CA SER A 186 15.30 -1.57 1.28
C SER A 186 16.55 -1.37 0.42
N GLY A 187 16.90 -0.11 0.14
CA GLY A 187 17.91 0.25 -0.85
C GLY A 187 17.54 -0.18 -2.27
N SER A 188 16.24 -0.31 -2.55
CA SER A 188 15.73 -0.89 -3.80
C SER A 188 15.95 -0.02 -5.04
N LEU A 189 16.12 1.29 -4.84
CA LEU A 189 16.33 2.25 -5.92
C LEU A 189 17.70 2.90 -5.78
N LEU A 190 18.43 2.97 -6.89
CA LEU A 190 19.77 3.54 -6.97
C LEU A 190 19.75 4.88 -7.71
N HIS A 191 20.55 5.83 -7.23
CA HIS A 191 20.90 7.07 -7.91
C HIS A 191 22.40 7.06 -8.17
N ARG A 192 22.83 7.10 -9.44
CA ARG A 192 24.26 7.03 -9.81
C ARG A 192 25.00 5.85 -9.17
N GLY A 193 24.34 4.68 -9.13
CA GLY A 193 24.90 3.45 -8.57
C GLY A 193 24.86 3.32 -7.05
N VAL A 194 24.38 4.33 -6.31
CA VAL A 194 24.26 4.28 -4.84
C VAL A 194 22.80 4.34 -4.38
N PRO A 195 22.40 3.64 -3.30
CA PRO A 195 21.06 3.75 -2.75
C PRO A 195 20.70 5.17 -2.29
N TYR A 196 19.43 5.55 -2.44
CA TYR A 196 18.93 6.78 -1.85
C TYR A 196 19.05 6.76 -0.32
N ARG A 197 19.54 7.86 0.25
CA ARG A 197 19.63 8.06 1.72
C ARG A 197 18.58 9.04 2.25
N ASP A 198 18.13 9.96 1.42
CA ASP A 198 17.11 10.95 1.76
C ASP A 198 15.81 10.62 1.00
N PRO A 199 14.70 10.34 1.70
CA PRO A 199 13.42 10.06 1.06
C PRO A 199 12.92 11.23 0.18
N LEU A 200 13.21 12.49 0.53
CA LEU A 200 12.76 13.66 -0.24
C LEU A 200 13.44 13.78 -1.61
N ARG A 201 14.64 13.20 -1.77
CA ARG A 201 15.34 13.15 -3.05
C ARG A 201 14.76 12.14 -4.03
N ILE A 202 13.81 11.30 -3.61
CA ILE A 202 13.15 10.32 -4.48
C ILE A 202 11.98 10.99 -5.24
N PRO A 203 12.06 11.10 -6.58
CA PRO A 203 11.00 11.68 -7.40
C PRO A 203 9.70 10.87 -7.36
N ARG A 204 8.56 11.55 -7.43
CA ARG A 204 7.23 10.96 -7.19
C ARG A 204 6.89 9.84 -8.19
N GLU A 205 7.30 10.01 -9.44
CA GLU A 205 7.16 9.06 -10.55
C GLU A 205 7.81 7.71 -10.23
N HIS A 206 8.90 7.69 -9.47
CA HIS A 206 9.58 6.46 -9.08
C HIS A 206 8.95 5.82 -7.83
N VAL A 207 8.37 6.63 -6.92
CA VAL A 207 7.77 6.14 -5.67
C VAL A 207 6.62 5.17 -5.91
N HIS A 208 5.82 5.44 -6.94
CA HIS A 208 4.64 4.64 -7.28
C HIS A 208 4.95 3.52 -8.29
N ASN A 209 6.19 3.40 -8.76
CA ASN A 209 6.57 2.33 -9.67
C ASN A 209 6.48 0.98 -8.94
N ALA A 210 5.78 0.04 -9.55
CA ALA A 210 5.62 -1.30 -9.01
C ALA A 210 6.98 -1.94 -8.71
N SER A 211 8.01 -1.76 -9.55
CA SER A 211 9.33 -2.40 -9.36
C SER A 211 10.11 -1.89 -8.15
N ALA A 212 9.81 -0.69 -7.64
CA ALA A 212 10.51 -0.08 -6.51
C ALA A 212 10.25 -0.78 -5.17
N HIS A 213 9.19 -1.59 -5.07
CA HIS A 213 8.78 -2.23 -3.82
C HIS A 213 8.67 -3.74 -3.98
N LEU A 214 9.31 -4.50 -3.10
CA LEU A 214 9.01 -5.92 -2.96
C LEU A 214 7.71 -6.06 -2.18
N THR A 215 6.70 -6.71 -2.75
CA THR A 215 5.41 -6.94 -2.09
C THR A 215 5.08 -8.41 -2.01
N PHE A 216 4.22 -8.82 -1.07
CA PHE A 216 3.78 -10.21 -0.97
C PHE A 216 3.13 -10.74 -2.25
N ASN A 217 2.39 -9.92 -3.01
CA ASN A 217 1.90 -10.32 -4.34
C ASN A 217 3.03 -10.82 -5.29
N LYS A 218 4.27 -10.36 -5.13
CA LYS A 218 5.40 -10.78 -5.96
C LYS A 218 6.12 -12.03 -5.47
N PHE A 219 5.84 -12.49 -4.25
CA PHE A 219 6.53 -13.64 -3.67
C PHE A 219 6.26 -14.92 -4.46
N TRP A 220 5.06 -15.09 -5.02
CA TRP A 220 4.76 -16.27 -5.83
C TRP A 220 5.72 -16.37 -7.04
N ARG A 221 6.02 -15.23 -7.70
CA ARG A 221 6.94 -15.18 -8.84
C ARG A 221 8.38 -15.48 -8.43
N ARG A 222 8.78 -15.11 -7.21
CA ARG A 222 10.16 -15.24 -6.72
C ARG A 222 10.45 -16.58 -6.05
N TYR A 223 9.47 -17.14 -5.33
CA TYR A 223 9.67 -18.29 -4.44
C TYR A 223 8.75 -19.49 -4.78
N GLY A 224 7.87 -19.36 -5.78
CA GLY A 224 6.98 -20.44 -6.22
C GLY A 224 6.12 -20.99 -5.07
N LYS A 225 6.17 -22.31 -4.89
CA LYS A 225 5.40 -23.03 -3.86
C LYS A 225 5.74 -22.61 -2.43
N LEU A 226 6.96 -22.13 -2.17
CA LEU A 226 7.40 -21.68 -0.84
C LEU A 226 6.87 -20.30 -0.46
N SER A 227 6.24 -19.57 -1.39
CA SER A 227 5.79 -18.19 -1.19
C SER A 227 4.92 -18.00 0.07
N ARG A 228 3.91 -18.84 0.27
CA ARG A 228 2.99 -18.74 1.41
C ARG A 228 3.66 -19.04 2.74
N HIS A 229 4.51 -20.06 2.79
CA HIS A 229 5.30 -20.37 3.99
C HIS A 229 6.19 -19.18 4.36
N LEU A 230 6.94 -18.63 3.41
CA LEU A 230 7.80 -17.46 3.64
C LEU A 230 7.02 -16.22 4.08
N MET A 231 5.83 -15.97 3.51
CA MET A 231 4.95 -14.88 3.97
C MET A 231 4.59 -15.06 5.46
N LYS A 232 4.18 -16.26 5.88
CA LYS A 232 3.82 -16.55 7.28
C LYS A 232 5.02 -16.38 8.22
N VAL A 233 6.19 -16.88 7.83
CA VAL A 233 7.44 -16.71 8.60
C VAL A 233 7.73 -15.22 8.79
N LYS A 234 7.63 -14.41 7.72
CA LYS A 234 7.85 -12.96 7.81
C LYS A 234 6.77 -12.26 8.62
N LEU A 235 5.49 -12.62 8.49
CA LEU A 235 4.42 -12.07 9.32
C LEU A 235 4.65 -12.35 10.82
N LYS A 236 5.23 -13.51 11.16
CA LYS A 236 5.59 -13.84 12.54
C LYS A 236 6.82 -13.06 13.04
N LYS A 237 7.87 -12.92 12.20
CA LYS A 237 9.17 -12.36 12.61
C LYS A 237 9.29 -10.83 12.44
N TYR A 238 8.60 -10.23 11.46
CA TYR A 238 8.82 -8.82 11.06
C TYR A 238 7.87 -7.87 11.77
N THR A 239 8.30 -6.63 12.02
CA THR A 239 7.43 -5.54 12.50
C THR A 239 6.43 -5.15 11.41
N LYS A 240 5.14 -5.35 11.66
CA LYS A 240 4.05 -5.04 10.72
C LYS A 240 3.41 -3.72 11.11
N PHE A 241 3.31 -2.79 10.17
CA PHE A 241 2.67 -1.50 10.44
C PHE A 241 1.77 -1.04 9.30
N LEU A 242 0.80 -0.22 9.66
CA LEU A 242 0.01 0.56 8.71
C LEU A 242 -0.26 1.96 9.26
N PHE A 243 -0.67 2.85 8.37
CA PHE A 243 -1.21 4.15 8.73
C PHE A 243 -2.64 4.24 8.22
N VAL A 244 -3.50 4.84 9.04
CA VAL A 244 -4.92 5.05 8.75
C VAL A 244 -5.27 6.53 8.89
N ARG A 245 -6.49 6.86 8.51
CA ARG A 245 -7.10 8.18 8.63
C ARG A 245 -8.59 7.98 8.78
N ASP A 246 -9.28 8.97 9.35
CA ASP A 246 -10.74 9.00 9.31
C ASP A 246 -11.27 8.61 7.91
N PRO A 247 -12.17 7.60 7.80
CA PRO A 247 -12.62 7.09 6.52
C PRO A 247 -13.25 8.14 5.61
N PHE A 248 -14.04 9.07 6.13
CA PHE A 248 -14.71 10.10 5.34
C PHE A 248 -13.74 11.20 4.90
N VAL A 249 -12.86 11.64 5.79
CA VAL A 249 -11.77 12.56 5.42
C VAL A 249 -10.85 11.93 4.36
N ARG A 250 -10.63 10.61 4.43
CA ARG A 250 -9.87 9.85 3.42
C ARG A 250 -10.56 9.89 2.05
N LEU A 251 -11.88 9.76 2.00
CA LEU A 251 -12.66 9.88 0.76
C LEU A 251 -12.60 11.28 0.16
N ILE A 252 -12.72 12.32 0.98
CA ILE A 252 -12.56 13.72 0.52
C ILE A 252 -11.16 13.89 -0.07
N SER A 253 -10.11 13.44 0.63
CA SER A 253 -8.74 13.49 0.11
C SER A 253 -8.56 12.71 -1.20
N ALA A 254 -9.23 11.56 -1.35
CA ALA A 254 -9.21 10.78 -2.57
C ALA A 254 -9.87 11.52 -3.73
N PHE A 255 -11.07 12.07 -3.51
CA PHE A 255 -11.82 12.83 -4.50
C PHE A 255 -11.01 14.04 -4.98
N ARG A 256 -10.56 14.88 -4.05
CA ARG A 256 -9.75 16.08 -4.34
C ARG A 256 -8.52 15.74 -5.18
N SER A 257 -7.79 14.72 -4.75
CA SER A 257 -6.57 14.29 -5.43
C SER A 257 -6.78 13.73 -6.83
N LYS A 258 -7.99 13.27 -7.19
CA LYS A 258 -8.26 12.55 -8.44
C LYS A 258 -9.18 13.27 -9.41
N PHE A 259 -10.01 14.18 -8.93
CA PHE A 259 -11.05 14.82 -9.72
C PHE A 259 -11.04 16.36 -9.65
N GLU A 260 -10.30 17.00 -8.74
CA GLU A 260 -10.16 18.47 -8.73
C GLU A 260 -9.07 19.00 -9.67
N LEU A 261 -8.15 18.14 -10.10
CA LEU A 261 -7.05 18.46 -11.01
C LEU A 261 -7.11 17.57 -12.25
N GLU A 262 -6.52 18.04 -13.35
CA GLU A 262 -6.44 17.29 -14.60
C GLU A 262 -5.74 15.92 -14.38
N ASN A 263 -6.45 14.85 -14.71
CA ASN A 263 -5.94 13.48 -14.59
C ASN A 263 -6.56 12.60 -15.68
N GLU A 264 -5.84 12.39 -16.79
CA GLU A 264 -6.35 11.65 -17.95
C GLU A 264 -6.75 10.20 -17.62
N GLU A 265 -5.96 9.51 -16.80
CA GLU A 265 -6.24 8.12 -16.42
C GLU A 265 -7.53 8.01 -15.62
N PHE A 266 -7.67 8.82 -14.56
CA PHE A 266 -8.85 8.80 -13.71
C PHE A 266 -10.07 9.39 -14.42
N TYR A 267 -9.87 10.35 -15.31
CA TYR A 267 -10.94 10.90 -16.11
C TYR A 267 -11.59 9.83 -16.98
N ARG A 268 -10.79 9.13 -17.79
CA ARG A 268 -11.29 8.09 -18.69
C ARG A 268 -11.91 6.91 -17.93
N LYS A 269 -11.25 6.45 -16.88
CA LYS A 269 -11.64 5.22 -16.16
C LYS A 269 -12.80 5.43 -15.19
N PHE A 270 -12.92 6.60 -14.57
CA PHE A 270 -13.88 6.84 -13.49
C PHE A 270 -14.77 8.07 -13.75
N ALA A 271 -14.20 9.21 -14.15
CA ALA A 271 -15.00 10.42 -14.33
C ALA A 271 -16.02 10.31 -15.45
N VAL A 272 -15.64 9.75 -16.61
CA VAL A 272 -16.55 9.58 -17.75
C VAL A 272 -17.76 8.70 -17.39
N PRO A 273 -17.60 7.51 -16.79
CA PRO A 273 -18.73 6.74 -16.26
C PRO A 273 -19.58 7.52 -15.25
N MET A 274 -18.95 8.21 -14.29
CA MET A 274 -19.68 8.99 -13.27
C MET A 274 -20.51 10.12 -13.87
N LEU A 275 -19.94 10.87 -14.83
CA LEU A 275 -20.62 11.98 -15.48
C LEU A 275 -21.78 11.52 -16.36
N ARG A 276 -21.64 10.36 -17.01
CA ARG A 276 -22.73 9.75 -17.79
C ARG A 276 -23.87 9.27 -16.90
N LEU A 277 -23.55 8.51 -15.86
CA LEU A 277 -24.55 7.82 -15.04
C LEU A 277 -25.23 8.74 -14.03
N TYR A 278 -24.49 9.67 -13.43
CA TYR A 278 -24.97 10.42 -12.27
C TYR A 278 -25.09 11.93 -12.52
N ALA A 279 -24.61 12.44 -13.67
CA ALA A 279 -24.74 13.84 -14.07
C ALA A 279 -25.43 14.02 -15.43
N ASN A 280 -25.92 12.93 -16.05
CA ASN A 280 -26.66 12.93 -17.31
C ASN A 280 -25.94 13.61 -18.50
N HIS A 281 -24.60 13.62 -18.51
CA HIS A 281 -23.84 14.13 -19.64
C HIS A 281 -23.73 13.07 -20.74
N THR A 282 -24.26 13.37 -21.93
CA THR A 282 -24.26 12.46 -23.09
C THR A 282 -23.05 12.66 -24.00
N SER A 283 -22.59 13.91 -24.16
CA SER A 283 -21.40 14.25 -24.93
C SER A 283 -20.27 14.67 -23.99
N LEU A 284 -19.22 13.85 -23.91
CA LEU A 284 -18.06 14.06 -23.05
C LEU A 284 -16.79 14.12 -23.90
N PRO A 285 -15.89 15.11 -23.67
CA PRO A 285 -14.62 15.19 -24.36
C PRO A 285 -13.75 13.95 -24.14
N ALA A 286 -12.85 13.67 -25.09
CA ALA A 286 -11.94 12.52 -25.03
C ALA A 286 -10.79 12.71 -24.02
N SER A 287 -10.47 13.97 -23.69
CA SER A 287 -9.41 14.34 -22.75
C SER A 287 -9.95 15.02 -21.49
N ALA A 288 -9.29 14.78 -20.36
CA ALA A 288 -9.56 15.47 -19.10
C ALA A 288 -9.38 16.98 -19.26
N ARG A 289 -8.32 17.42 -19.96
CA ARG A 289 -8.05 18.84 -20.19
C ARG A 289 -9.19 19.57 -20.92
N GLU A 290 -9.81 18.94 -21.90
CA GLU A 290 -10.97 19.53 -22.60
C GLU A 290 -12.22 19.55 -21.72
N ALA A 291 -12.47 18.46 -20.98
CA ALA A 291 -13.58 18.41 -20.03
C ALA A 291 -13.47 19.50 -18.95
N PHE A 292 -12.26 19.69 -18.39
CA PHE A 292 -12.00 20.74 -17.42
C PHE A 292 -12.22 22.14 -17.98
N ARG A 293 -11.75 22.41 -19.21
CA ARG A 293 -11.98 23.69 -19.91
C ARG A 293 -13.47 23.94 -20.19
N ALA A 294 -14.24 22.88 -20.45
CA ALA A 294 -15.68 22.94 -20.64
C ALA A 294 -16.49 22.98 -19.33
N GLY A 295 -15.83 22.95 -18.15
CA GLY A 295 -16.51 22.91 -16.86
C GLY A 295 -17.14 21.55 -16.51
N LEU A 296 -16.89 20.51 -17.30
CA LEU A 296 -17.41 19.16 -17.10
C LEU A 296 -16.56 18.42 -16.06
N LYS A 297 -16.88 18.64 -14.78
CA LYS A 297 -16.18 18.05 -13.63
C LYS A 297 -17.11 17.17 -12.83
N VAL A 298 -16.59 16.04 -12.34
CA VAL A 298 -17.31 15.17 -11.41
C VAL A 298 -17.53 15.95 -10.12
N SER A 299 -18.78 16.00 -9.64
CA SER A 299 -19.07 16.55 -8.31
C SER A 299 -18.85 15.51 -7.21
N PHE A 300 -18.68 15.95 -5.97
CA PHE A 300 -18.60 15.02 -4.83
C PHE A 300 -19.85 14.14 -4.73
N ALA A 301 -21.04 14.69 -5.01
CA ALA A 301 -22.28 13.93 -5.03
C ALA A 301 -22.31 12.83 -6.10
N ASN A 302 -21.71 13.05 -7.28
CA ASN A 302 -21.56 11.99 -8.28
C ASN A 302 -20.61 10.88 -7.80
N PHE A 303 -19.54 11.26 -7.10
CA PHE A 303 -18.59 10.32 -6.51
C PHE A 303 -19.24 9.47 -5.40
N ILE A 304 -20.06 10.07 -4.53
CA ILE A 304 -20.81 9.32 -3.51
C ILE A 304 -21.81 8.36 -4.15
N GLN A 305 -22.57 8.79 -5.16
CA GLN A 305 -23.48 7.89 -5.89
C GLN A 305 -22.74 6.69 -6.49
N TYR A 306 -21.58 6.92 -7.11
CA TYR A 306 -20.73 5.85 -7.63
C TYR A 306 -20.33 4.83 -6.56
N LEU A 307 -19.99 5.28 -5.35
CA LEU A 307 -19.65 4.39 -4.23
C LEU A 307 -20.86 3.62 -3.69
N LEU A 308 -22.04 4.21 -3.75
CA LEU A 308 -23.28 3.61 -3.25
C LEU A 308 -23.99 2.73 -4.30
N ASP A 309 -23.61 2.83 -5.58
CA ASP A 309 -24.16 2.01 -6.64
C ASP A 309 -23.68 0.54 -6.50
N PRO A 310 -24.60 -0.42 -6.25
CA PRO A 310 -24.24 -1.82 -6.07
C PRO A 310 -23.66 -2.47 -7.34
N HIS A 311 -23.82 -1.87 -8.52
CA HIS A 311 -23.21 -2.36 -9.75
C HIS A 311 -21.71 -2.10 -9.79
N THR A 312 -21.23 -1.06 -9.11
CA THR A 312 -19.82 -0.66 -9.15
C THR A 312 -18.91 -1.79 -8.69
N GLU A 313 -19.15 -2.34 -7.49
CA GLU A 313 -18.32 -3.43 -6.95
C GLU A 313 -18.57 -4.79 -7.63
N LYS A 314 -19.73 -4.97 -8.30
CA LYS A 314 -19.99 -6.17 -9.12
C LYS A 314 -19.14 -6.20 -10.39
N LEU A 315 -18.87 -5.04 -10.99
CA LEU A 315 -18.06 -4.93 -12.21
C LEU A 315 -16.57 -5.07 -11.92
N ALA A 316 -16.09 -4.36 -10.90
CA ALA A 316 -14.69 -4.43 -10.48
C ALA A 316 -14.55 -3.99 -9.02
N PRO A 317 -13.54 -4.50 -8.29
CA PRO A 317 -13.25 -3.99 -6.95
C PRO A 317 -12.96 -2.49 -6.99
N PHE A 318 -13.34 -1.78 -5.92
CA PHE A 318 -13.00 -0.37 -5.78
C PHE A 318 -11.51 -0.10 -5.96
N ASN A 319 -11.20 1.06 -6.55
CA ASN A 319 -9.83 1.55 -6.63
C ASN A 319 -9.25 1.72 -5.22
N GLU A 320 -7.96 1.42 -5.07
CA GLU A 320 -7.24 1.52 -3.79
C GLU A 320 -7.40 2.85 -3.05
N HIS A 321 -7.64 3.96 -3.76
CA HIS A 321 -7.77 5.28 -3.15
C HIS A 321 -9.03 5.48 -2.34
N TRP A 322 -10.10 4.72 -2.64
CA TRP A 322 -11.34 4.74 -1.88
C TRP A 322 -11.73 3.36 -1.33
N ARG A 323 -11.09 2.27 -1.74
CA ARG A 323 -11.33 0.93 -1.17
C ARG A 323 -11.03 0.87 0.33
N GLN A 324 -11.93 0.27 1.10
CA GLN A 324 -11.85 0.15 2.56
C GLN A 324 -10.50 -0.43 3.02
N VAL A 325 -9.96 0.12 4.11
CA VAL A 325 -8.67 -0.26 4.68
C VAL A 325 -8.65 -1.72 5.07
N TYR A 326 -9.73 -2.23 5.68
CA TYR A 326 -9.79 -3.64 6.08
C TYR A 326 -9.62 -4.60 4.88
N ARG A 327 -10.06 -4.19 3.67
CA ARG A 327 -9.88 -4.97 2.43
C ARG A 327 -8.49 -4.84 1.82
N LEU A 328 -7.77 -3.75 2.10
CA LEU A 328 -6.41 -3.52 1.62
C LEU A 328 -5.38 -4.23 2.51
N CYS A 329 -5.61 -4.21 3.83
CA CYS A 329 -4.62 -4.55 4.82
C CYS A 329 -4.95 -5.77 5.68
N HIS A 330 -6.13 -6.37 5.54
CA HIS A 330 -6.51 -7.63 6.19
C HIS A 330 -6.19 -7.66 7.71
N PRO A 331 -6.62 -6.66 8.49
CA PRO A 331 -6.15 -6.47 9.86
C PRO A 331 -6.66 -7.51 10.86
N CYS A 332 -7.61 -8.38 10.45
CA CYS A 332 -8.00 -9.55 11.24
C CYS A 332 -7.23 -10.83 10.87
N GLN A 333 -6.52 -10.84 9.74
CA GLN A 333 -5.61 -11.91 9.34
C GLN A 333 -4.14 -11.58 9.64
N ILE A 334 -3.83 -10.30 9.84
CA ILE A 334 -2.48 -9.79 10.09
C ILE A 334 -2.48 -9.06 11.43
N ASP A 335 -1.72 -9.58 12.40
CA ASP A 335 -1.56 -8.97 13.71
C ASP A 335 -0.58 -7.79 13.66
N TYR A 336 -1.07 -6.57 13.45
CA TYR A 336 -0.20 -5.39 13.31
C TYR A 336 0.49 -4.99 14.64
N ASP A 337 1.79 -4.69 14.55
CA ASP A 337 2.61 -4.25 15.67
C ASP A 337 2.53 -2.73 15.91
N PHE A 338 2.12 -1.97 14.90
CA PHE A 338 2.00 -0.52 14.97
C PHE A 338 0.85 -0.02 14.07
N VAL A 339 0.00 0.85 14.62
CA VAL A 339 -1.11 1.48 13.90
C VAL A 339 -0.97 2.99 14.03
N GLY A 340 -0.43 3.61 12.99
CA GLY A 340 -0.31 5.06 12.90
C GLY A 340 -1.60 5.72 12.42
N LYS A 341 -1.85 6.95 12.83
CA LYS A 341 -2.96 7.79 12.37
C LYS A 341 -2.39 9.02 11.66
N LEU A 342 -3.03 9.47 10.58
CA LEU A 342 -2.59 10.66 9.87
C LEU A 342 -2.74 11.92 10.73
N GLU A 343 -3.70 11.90 11.65
CA GLU A 343 -4.02 12.93 12.62
C GLU A 343 -2.86 13.15 13.62
N THR A 344 -2.08 12.10 13.90
CA THR A 344 -0.88 12.10 14.76
C THR A 344 0.37 11.65 13.99
N LEU A 345 0.43 12.00 12.70
CA LEU A 345 1.43 11.46 11.76
C LEU A 345 2.87 11.69 12.23
N ASP A 346 3.17 12.88 12.70
CA ASP A 346 4.55 13.30 12.97
C ASP A 346 5.08 12.58 14.23
N GLU A 347 4.27 12.45 15.28
CA GLU A 347 4.56 11.67 16.47
C GLU A 347 4.64 10.16 16.17
N ASP A 348 3.64 9.63 15.46
CA ASP A 348 3.59 8.20 15.12
C ASP A 348 4.76 7.80 14.21
N ALA A 349 5.14 8.65 13.25
CA ALA A 349 6.27 8.38 12.37
C ALA A 349 7.59 8.37 13.14
N ALA A 350 7.80 9.33 14.04
CA ALA A 350 8.98 9.35 14.90
C ALA A 350 9.05 8.09 15.79
N GLN A 351 7.95 7.71 16.42
CA GLN A 351 7.87 6.52 17.26
C GLN A 351 8.14 5.23 16.46
N LEU A 352 7.60 5.10 15.26
CA LEU A 352 7.84 3.94 14.41
C LEU A 352 9.29 3.85 13.93
N LEU A 353 9.92 4.96 13.54
CA LEU A 353 11.33 4.95 13.13
C LEU A 353 12.27 4.57 14.29
N GLN A 354 11.92 4.95 15.52
CA GLN A 354 12.62 4.48 16.72
C GLN A 354 12.39 2.99 16.98
N LEU A 355 11.16 2.49 16.80
CA LEU A 355 10.83 1.07 16.94
C LEU A 355 11.64 0.21 15.97
N LEU A 356 11.82 0.71 14.74
CA LEU A 356 12.63 0.08 13.68
C LEU A 356 14.14 0.34 13.84
N GLN A 357 14.56 1.13 14.83
CA GLN A 357 15.97 1.48 15.11
C GLN A 357 16.69 2.20 13.94
N VAL A 358 15.96 3.00 13.17
CA VAL A 358 16.48 3.74 12.00
C VAL A 358 16.43 5.26 12.17
N ASP A 359 15.90 5.75 13.29
CA ASP A 359 15.69 7.16 13.61
C ASP A 359 16.98 8.01 13.61
N ARG A 360 18.14 7.38 13.81
CA ARG A 360 19.45 8.06 13.76
C ARG A 360 19.86 8.50 12.35
N HIS A 361 19.42 7.77 11.32
CA HIS A 361 19.86 7.96 9.95
C HIS A 361 18.72 8.35 9.00
N LEU A 362 17.48 8.17 9.45
CA LEU A 362 16.30 8.39 8.65
C LEU A 362 15.30 9.24 9.43
N ARG A 363 14.82 10.30 8.79
CA ARG A 363 13.70 11.11 9.29
C ARG A 363 12.51 10.97 8.37
N PHE A 364 11.31 10.99 8.94
CA PHE A 364 10.11 10.99 8.15
C PHE A 364 9.99 12.31 7.39
N PRO A 365 9.68 12.29 6.07
CA PRO A 365 9.53 13.52 5.31
C PRO A 365 8.35 14.31 5.83
N PRO A 366 8.53 15.62 6.06
CA PRO A 366 7.44 16.42 6.56
C PRO A 366 6.25 16.45 5.61
N SER A 367 5.04 16.49 6.16
CA SER A 367 3.81 16.64 5.39
C SER A 367 3.19 18.01 5.68
N TYR A 368 3.79 19.07 5.14
CA TYR A 368 3.44 20.46 5.47
C TYR A 368 2.44 21.14 4.53
N ARG A 369 1.97 20.50 3.46
CA ARG A 369 1.19 21.20 2.43
C ARG A 369 0.00 20.35 1.98
N ASN A 370 -1.22 20.89 2.12
CA ASN A 370 -2.49 20.36 1.62
C ASN A 370 -3.10 19.12 2.33
N ARG A 371 -2.93 18.98 3.65
CA ARG A 371 -3.72 17.98 4.41
C ARG A 371 -5.20 18.40 4.41
N THR A 372 -6.10 17.56 3.88
CA THR A 372 -7.55 17.76 4.07
C THR A 372 -7.82 17.85 5.58
N ALA A 373 -8.41 18.93 6.07
CA ALA A 373 -8.71 19.02 7.50
C ALA A 373 -9.97 18.20 7.81
N SER A 374 -10.03 17.59 9.00
CA SER A 374 -11.25 16.90 9.46
C SER A 374 -12.42 17.88 9.63
N SER A 375 -12.14 19.16 9.87
CA SER A 375 -13.16 20.21 9.92
C SER A 375 -13.92 20.40 8.60
N TRP A 376 -13.44 19.85 7.49
CA TRP A 376 -14.10 20.01 6.18
C TRP A 376 -15.23 19.01 5.96
N GLU A 377 -15.40 18.00 6.81
CA GLU A 377 -16.40 16.97 6.57
C GLU A 377 -17.81 17.56 6.49
N GLU A 378 -18.17 18.48 7.39
CA GLU A 378 -19.48 19.12 7.38
C GLU A 378 -19.75 19.84 6.05
N ASP A 379 -18.79 20.64 5.57
CA ASP A 379 -18.93 21.38 4.30
C ASP A 379 -19.08 20.45 3.09
N TRP A 380 -18.28 19.37 3.04
CA TRP A 380 -18.30 18.43 1.92
C TRP A 380 -19.58 17.57 1.91
N PHE A 381 -20.10 17.24 3.09
CA PHE A 381 -21.30 16.42 3.24
C PHE A 381 -22.60 17.23 3.37
N ALA A 382 -22.55 18.56 3.49
CA ALA A 382 -23.71 19.44 3.66
C ALA A 382 -24.78 19.25 2.58
N LYS A 383 -24.35 18.99 1.33
CA LYS A 383 -25.26 18.80 0.18
C LYS A 383 -25.56 17.34 -0.13
N ILE A 384 -25.07 16.40 0.69
CA ILE A 384 -25.28 14.96 0.50
C ILE A 384 -26.52 14.53 1.30
N PRO A 385 -27.52 13.89 0.66
CA PRO A 385 -28.73 13.43 1.35
C PRO A 385 -28.42 12.55 2.56
N LEU A 386 -29.17 12.70 3.66
CA LEU A 386 -28.97 11.94 4.89
C LEU A 386 -28.90 10.43 4.65
N ALA A 387 -29.84 9.90 3.85
CA ALA A 387 -29.88 8.49 3.49
C ALA A 387 -28.58 8.00 2.84
N TRP A 388 -27.95 8.84 2.00
CA TRP A 388 -26.68 8.50 1.35
C TRP A 388 -25.52 8.55 2.34
N ARG A 389 -25.50 9.54 3.25
CA ARG A 389 -24.51 9.63 4.34
C ARG A 389 -24.55 8.36 5.21
N GLN A 390 -25.75 7.89 5.56
CA GLN A 390 -25.97 6.68 6.33
C GLN A 390 -25.54 5.40 5.60
N GLN A 391 -25.89 5.25 4.32
CA GLN A 391 -25.43 4.13 3.49
C GLN A 391 -23.91 4.14 3.32
N LEU A 392 -23.31 5.31 3.13
CA LEU A 392 -21.87 5.47 3.01
C LEU A 392 -21.17 5.09 4.32
N TYR A 393 -21.70 5.51 5.47
CA TYR A 393 -21.18 5.06 6.76
C TYR A 393 -21.21 3.53 6.86
N LYS A 394 -22.33 2.88 6.49
CA LYS A 394 -22.41 1.42 6.49
C LYS A 394 -21.38 0.75 5.57
N LEU A 395 -21.07 1.36 4.42
CA LEU A 395 -20.04 0.88 3.50
C LEU A 395 -18.62 0.93 4.09
N TYR A 396 -18.34 1.85 5.03
CA TYR A 396 -17.04 2.04 5.68
C TYR A 396 -17.04 1.75 7.19
N GLU A 397 -18.13 1.21 7.75
CA GLU A 397 -18.34 1.03 9.19
C GLU A 397 -17.21 0.21 9.83
N ALA A 398 -16.74 -0.83 9.15
CA ALA A 398 -15.62 -1.65 9.61
C ALA A 398 -14.33 -0.82 9.80
N ASP A 399 -14.03 0.13 8.91
CA ASP A 399 -12.83 0.97 9.05
C ASP A 399 -12.98 1.96 10.22
N PHE A 400 -14.19 2.51 10.45
CA PHE A 400 -14.44 3.36 11.62
C PHE A 400 -14.21 2.59 12.92
N VAL A 401 -14.81 1.40 13.01
CA VAL A 401 -14.79 0.57 14.22
C VAL A 401 -13.41 -0.02 14.48
N LEU A 402 -12.78 -0.67 13.50
CA LEU A 402 -11.49 -1.37 13.67
C LEU A 402 -10.35 -0.42 14.06
N PHE A 403 -10.41 0.84 13.64
CA PHE A 403 -9.35 1.81 13.88
C PHE A 403 -9.73 2.88 14.91
N GLY A 404 -10.85 2.69 15.63
CA GLY A 404 -11.28 3.55 16.72
C GLY A 404 -11.50 5.00 16.28
N TYR A 405 -12.17 5.20 15.14
CA TYR A 405 -12.70 6.51 14.77
C TYR A 405 -14.11 6.68 15.32
N PRO A 406 -14.46 7.87 15.83
CA PRO A 406 -15.81 8.12 16.30
C PRO A 406 -16.79 8.01 15.12
N LYS A 407 -17.97 7.46 15.38
CA LYS A 407 -19.07 7.51 14.41
C LYS A 407 -19.44 8.99 14.18
N PRO A 408 -19.55 9.48 12.93
CA PRO A 408 -19.78 10.89 12.64
C PRO A 408 -21.27 11.24 12.84
N GLU A 409 -21.73 11.30 14.09
CA GLU A 409 -23.14 11.48 14.44
C GLU A 409 -23.72 12.79 13.86
N ASN A 410 -22.94 13.86 13.82
CA ASN A 410 -23.30 15.15 13.19
C ASN A 410 -23.64 14.99 11.69
N LEU A 411 -23.03 14.03 11.00
CA LEU A 411 -23.30 13.75 9.59
C LEU A 411 -24.36 12.66 9.38
N LEU A 412 -24.86 12.04 10.44
CA LEU A 412 -25.76 10.89 10.34
C LEU A 412 -27.13 11.13 10.97
N ARG A 413 -27.38 12.36 11.39
CA ARG A 413 -28.66 12.87 11.92
C ARG A 413 -29.01 14.18 11.21
N ASP A 414 -30.28 14.55 11.28
CA ASP A 414 -30.78 15.86 10.83
C ASP A 414 -30.65 16.92 11.93
#